data_AF-A0A317FKF8-F1
#
_entry.id   AF-A0A317FKF8-F1
#
_cell.length_a   1.000
_cell.length_b   1.000
_cell.length_c   1.000
_cell.angle_alpha   90.00
_cell.angle_beta   90.00
_cell.angle_gamma   90.00
#
_symmetry.space_group_name_H-M   'P 1'
#
loop_
_entity.id
_entity.type
_entity.pdbx_description
1 polymer ?
#
loop_
_entity_poly.entity_id
_entity_poly.type
_entity_poly.pdbx_seq_one_letter_code
_entity_poly.pdbx_strand_id
1 'polypeptide(L)'
;MAKRGTKAYEQEIVWVFYGINPTKKRVERVSQQRNGVLSKMNDDAVFVTHYVMPGRKAETEIVIVFGLTDVFGVPVSSADSEWVKKQVAELEAKARAT
;
A
#
# COMPACT_ATOMS: atom_id res chain seq x y z
N MET A 1 -3.14 13.50 -15.29
CA MET A 1 -2.74 12.18 -15.78
C MET A 1 -1.69 12.37 -16.86
N ALA A 2 -0.57 11.66 -16.75
CA ALA A 2 0.52 11.69 -17.70
C ALA A 2 0.14 10.97 -19.02
N LYS A 3 0.84 11.33 -20.10
CA LYS A 3 0.62 10.73 -21.42
C LYS A 3 1.07 9.27 -21.44
N ARG A 4 0.21 8.37 -21.95
CA ARG A 4 0.52 6.93 -22.10
C ARG A 4 1.80 6.73 -22.91
N GLY A 5 2.65 5.79 -22.45
CA GLY A 5 3.95 5.50 -23.06
C GLY A 5 5.12 6.36 -22.55
N THR A 6 4.89 7.15 -21.50
CA THR A 6 5.95 7.90 -20.81
C THR A 6 6.32 7.22 -19.49
N LYS A 7 7.57 7.40 -19.05
CA LYS A 7 8.02 6.98 -17.71
C LYS A 7 7.14 7.56 -16.59
N ALA A 8 6.68 8.81 -16.75
CA ALA A 8 5.77 9.43 -15.80
C ALA A 8 4.44 8.68 -15.68
N TYR A 9 3.88 8.20 -16.80
CA TYR A 9 2.66 7.39 -16.81
C TYR A 9 2.83 6.02 -16.14
N GLU A 10 4.00 5.40 -16.31
CA GLU A 10 4.34 4.13 -15.67
C GLU A 10 4.52 4.26 -14.15
N GLN A 11 5.02 5.42 -13.70
CA GLN A 11 5.26 5.74 -12.30
C GLN A 11 4.03 6.33 -11.59
N GLU A 12 2.90 6.49 -12.29
CA GLU A 12 1.66 6.93 -11.64
C GLU A 12 1.22 5.91 -10.60
N ILE A 13 0.93 6.39 -9.39
CA ILE A 13 0.28 5.60 -8.35
C ILE A 13 -1.15 5.31 -8.81
N VAL A 14 -1.51 4.03 -8.87
CA VAL A 14 -2.81 3.55 -9.33
C VAL A 14 -3.60 2.88 -8.20
N TRP A 15 -2.90 2.31 -7.22
CA TRP A 15 -3.50 1.64 -6.07
C TRP A 15 -2.82 2.06 -4.77
N VAL A 16 -3.59 2.02 -3.69
CA VAL A 16 -3.13 2.22 -2.33
C VAL A 16 -3.57 1.03 -1.50
N PHE A 17 -2.65 0.49 -0.72
CA PHE A 17 -2.88 -0.61 0.20
C PHE A 17 -2.66 -0.14 1.63
N TYR A 18 -3.49 -0.66 2.53
CA TYR A 18 -3.40 -0.46 3.96
C TYR A 18 -3.23 -1.83 4.62
N GLY A 19 -2.35 -1.92 5.61
CA GLY A 19 -2.15 -3.14 6.38
C GLY A 19 -1.57 -2.85 7.75
N ILE A 20 -1.70 -3.80 8.67
CA ILE A 20 -1.21 -3.69 10.04
C ILE A 20 0.26 -4.08 10.06
N ASN A 21 1.12 -3.23 10.61
CA ASN A 21 2.47 -3.62 10.99
C ASN A 21 2.40 -4.26 12.40
N PRO A 22 2.55 -5.59 12.53
CA PRO A 22 2.33 -6.29 13.80
C PRO A 22 3.40 -5.91 14.85
N THR A 23 4.61 -5.57 14.41
CA THR A 23 5.71 -5.16 15.30
C THR A 23 5.46 -3.77 15.89
N LYS A 24 4.93 -2.84 15.08
CA LYS A 24 4.71 -1.45 15.49
C LYS A 24 3.29 -1.16 15.98
N LYS A 25 2.38 -2.14 15.89
CA LYS A 25 0.98 -2.02 16.32
C LYS A 25 0.25 -0.81 15.69
N ARG A 26 0.51 -0.56 14.41
CA ARG A 26 -0.10 0.55 13.66
C ARG A 26 -0.37 0.16 12.22
N VAL A 27 -1.27 0.89 11.58
CA VAL A 27 -1.53 0.75 10.15
C VAL A 27 -0.44 1.46 9.36
N GLU A 28 0.05 0.80 8.32
CA GLU A 28 0.98 1.37 7.35
C GLU A 28 0.36 1.36 5.95
N ARG A 29 0.77 2.34 5.15
CA ARG A 29 0.28 2.55 3.78
C ARG A 29 1.36 2.16 2.77
N VAL A 30 0.99 1.39 1.75
CA VAL A 30 1.84 1.06 0.60
C VAL A 30 1.16 1.57 -0.67
N SER A 31 1.90 2.24 -1.55
CA SER A 31 1.40 2.69 -2.85
C SER A 31 1.90 1.76 -3.95
N GLN A 32 1.08 1.48 -4.94
CA GLN A 32 1.48 0.73 -6.13
C GLN A 32 1.42 1.63 -7.37
N GLN A 33 2.52 1.66 -8.10
CA GLN A 33 2.66 2.30 -9.39
C GLN A 33 2.15 1.40 -10.52
N ARG A 34 1.81 2.00 -11.66
CA ARG A 34 1.26 1.27 -12.82
C ARG A 34 2.22 0.21 -13.37
N ASN A 35 3.52 0.42 -13.24
CA ASN A 35 4.57 -0.54 -13.60
C ASN A 35 4.75 -1.69 -12.58
N GLY A 36 3.94 -1.75 -11.52
CA GLY A 36 4.00 -2.80 -10.51
C GLY A 36 5.00 -2.54 -9.38
N VAL A 37 5.61 -1.36 -9.29
CA VAL A 37 6.44 -0.97 -8.13
C VAL A 37 5.54 -0.66 -6.93
N LEU A 38 5.81 -1.32 -5.82
CA LEU A 38 5.30 -1.01 -4.50
C LEU A 38 6.25 -0.05 -3.78
N SER A 39 5.73 0.93 -3.07
CA SER A 39 6.53 1.82 -2.24
C SER A 39 5.85 2.19 -0.92
N LYS A 40 6.64 2.28 0.16
CA LYS A 40 6.20 2.85 1.44
C LYS A 40 7.29 3.72 2.05
N MET A 41 6.88 4.69 2.86
CA MET A 41 7.81 5.45 3.68
C MET A 41 8.09 4.67 4.97
N ASN A 42 9.36 4.51 5.34
CA ASN A 42 9.76 3.93 6.62
C ASN A 42 9.81 5.00 7.73
N ASP A 43 10.24 4.63 8.94
CA ASP A 43 10.34 5.56 10.07
C ASP A 43 11.43 6.62 9.87
N ASP A 44 12.45 6.33 9.08
CA ASP A 44 13.55 7.23 8.74
C ASP A 44 13.20 8.21 7.61
N ALA A 45 11.91 8.31 7.26
CA ALA A 45 11.40 9.09 6.12
C ALA A 45 12.01 8.69 4.76
N VAL A 46 12.51 7.46 4.62
CA VAL A 46 13.05 6.90 3.38
C VAL A 46 11.98 6.07 2.68
N PHE A 47 11.88 6.25 1.36
CA PHE A 47 11.04 5.38 0.52
C PHE A 47 11.72 4.04 0.29
N VAL A 48 11.12 2.98 0.82
CA VAL A 48 11.46 1.60 0.47
C VAL A 48 10.60 1.19 -0.70
N THR A 49 11.22 0.62 -1.73
CA THR A 49 10.53 0.20 -2.96
C THR A 49 10.79 -1.26 -3.26
N HIS A 50 9.81 -1.92 -3.87
CA HIS A 50 9.92 -3.32 -4.28
C HIS A 50 9.00 -3.61 -5.46
N TYR A 51 9.39 -4.50 -6.38
CA TYR A 51 8.55 -4.87 -7.51
C TYR A 51 7.61 -6.02 -7.14
N VAL A 52 6.34 -5.96 -7.58
CA VAL A 52 5.48 -7.15 -7.54
C VAL A 52 6.08 -8.21 -8.48
N MET A 53 6.47 -9.34 -7.92
CA MET A 53 7.06 -10.43 -8.68
C MET A 53 6.04 -11.04 -9.66
N PRO A 54 6.48 -11.51 -10.85
CA PRO A 54 5.59 -12.15 -11.82
C PRO A 54 4.77 -13.28 -11.20
N GLY A 55 3.47 -13.30 -11.46
CA GLY A 55 2.54 -14.33 -10.95
C GLY A 55 2.08 -14.13 -9.50
N ARG A 56 2.55 -13.10 -8.79
CA ARG A 56 2.07 -12.75 -7.45
C ARG A 56 1.08 -11.59 -7.48
N LYS A 57 0.17 -11.59 -6.50
CA LYS A 57 -0.69 -10.45 -6.21
C LYS A 57 0.07 -9.43 -5.37
N ALA A 58 -0.27 -8.15 -5.52
CA ALA A 58 0.37 -7.06 -4.78
C ALA A 58 0.20 -7.25 -3.26
N GLU A 59 -0.98 -7.66 -2.81
CA GLU A 59 -1.28 -7.91 -1.40
C GLU A 59 -0.37 -8.99 -0.81
N THR A 60 -0.14 -10.08 -1.54
CA THR A 60 0.76 -11.15 -1.12
C THR A 60 2.19 -10.65 -0.99
N GLU A 61 2.67 -9.88 -1.96
CA GLU A 61 4.03 -9.33 -1.91
C GLU A 61 4.19 -8.34 -0.76
N ILE A 62 3.15 -7.55 -0.44
CA ILE A 62 3.15 -6.63 0.70
C ILE A 62 3.29 -7.37 2.03
N VAL A 63 2.58 -8.50 2.19
CA VAL A 63 2.69 -9.33 3.39
C VAL A 63 4.11 -9.87 3.54
N ILE A 64 4.71 -10.36 2.47
CA ILE A 64 6.05 -10.98 2.49
C ILE A 64 7.15 -9.95 2.70
N VAL A 65 7.12 -8.85 1.95
CA VAL A 65 8.25 -7.91 1.86
C VAL A 65 8.16 -6.80 2.89
N PHE A 66 6.96 -6.28 3.13
CA PHE A 66 6.75 -5.20 4.08
C PHE A 66 6.26 -5.68 5.45
N GLY A 67 6.02 -6.98 5.61
CA GLY A 67 5.62 -7.60 6.87
C GLY A 67 4.26 -7.14 7.37
N LEU A 68 3.37 -6.71 6.48
CA LEU A 68 2.04 -6.22 6.86
C LEU A 68 1.03 -7.37 6.90
N THR A 69 0.09 -7.33 7.85
CA THR A 69 -1.05 -8.25 7.93
C THR A 69 -2.36 -7.52 7.63
N ASP A 70 -3.45 -8.26 7.46
CA ASP A 70 -4.79 -7.72 7.23
C ASP A 70 -4.83 -6.67 6.09
N VAL A 71 -4.10 -6.97 5.01
CA VAL A 71 -3.90 -6.05 3.90
C VAL A 71 -5.16 -5.96 3.05
N PHE A 72 -5.62 -4.73 2.78
CA PHE A 72 -6.60 -4.46 1.74
C PHE A 72 -6.13 -3.34 0.81
N GLY A 73 -6.57 -3.39 -0.45
CA GLY A 73 -6.19 -2.44 -1.49
C GLY A 73 -7.38 -1.71 -2.07
N VAL A 74 -7.19 -0.44 -2.42
CA VAL A 74 -8.19 0.41 -3.09
C VAL A 74 -7.56 1.20 -4.24
N PRO A 75 -8.31 1.52 -5.30
CA PRO A 75 -7.84 2.45 -6.31
C PRO A 75 -7.47 3.80 -5.68
N VAL A 76 -6.41 4.45 -6.16
CA VAL A 76 -5.96 5.74 -5.60
C VAL A 76 -7.06 6.80 -5.62
N SER A 77 -7.94 6.77 -6.63
CA SER A 77 -9.09 7.66 -6.75
C SER A 77 -10.13 7.48 -5.65
N SER A 78 -10.12 6.34 -4.96
CA SER A 78 -11.05 6.01 -3.88
C SER A 78 -10.42 6.15 -2.50
N ALA A 79 -9.12 6.40 -2.39
CA ALA A 79 -8.37 6.40 -1.13
C ALA A 79 -8.93 7.38 -0.07
N ASP A 80 -9.50 8.50 -0.51
CA ASP A 80 -10.07 9.53 0.38
C ASP A 80 -11.57 9.33 0.68
N SER A 81 -12.17 8.24 0.21
CA SER A 81 -13.59 7.95 0.42
C SER A 81 -13.89 7.64 1.89
N GLU A 82 -15.06 8.04 2.37
CA GLU A 82 -15.47 7.83 3.78
C GLU A 82 -15.46 6.37 4.21
N TRP A 83 -15.82 5.44 3.31
CA TRP A 83 -15.77 4.01 3.61
C TRP A 83 -14.34 3.48 3.78
N VAL A 84 -13.35 4.04 3.08
CA VAL A 84 -11.94 3.69 3.24
C VAL A 84 -11.45 4.16 4.60
N LYS A 85 -11.78 5.40 4.99
CA LYS A 85 -11.43 5.93 6.33
C LYS A 85 -12.00 5.06 7.44
N LYS A 86 -13.24 4.57 7.30
CA LYS A 86 -13.84 3.64 8.25
C LYS A 86 -13.08 2.31 8.33
N GLN A 87 -12.74 1.70 7.20
CA GLN A 87 -11.94 0.47 7.18
C GLN A 87 -10.53 0.67 7.76
N VAL A 88 -9.88 1.80 7.51
CA VAL A 88 -8.59 2.13 8.13
C VAL A 88 -8.73 2.26 9.64
N ALA A 89 -9.77 2.94 10.13
CA ALA A 89 -10.04 3.05 11.57
C ALA A 89 -10.29 1.68 12.22
N GLU A 90 -10.97 0.75 11.53
CA GLU A 90 -11.14 -0.63 11.98
C GLU A 90 -9.81 -1.38 12.06
N LEU A 91 -8.92 -1.23 11.06
CA LEU A 91 -7.56 -1.78 11.13
C LEU A 91 -6.75 -1.17 12.28
N GLU A 92 -6.86 0.13 12.53
CA GLU A 92 -6.18 0.80 13.65
C GLU A 92 -6.69 0.31 15.01
N ALA A 93 -7.98 0.00 15.12
CA ALA A 93 -8.54 -0.62 16.32
C ALA A 93 -7.98 -2.03 16.51
N LYS A 94 -7.92 -2.85 15.46
CA LYS A 94 -7.31 -4.19 15.49
C LYS A 94 -5.83 -4.16 15.86
N ALA A 95 -5.09 -3.22 15.30
CA ALA A 95 -3.66 -3.06 15.55
C ALA A 95 -3.35 -2.75 17.03
N ARG A 96 -4.25 -2.02 17.71
CA ARG A 96 -4.15 -1.72 19.15
C ARG A 96 -4.58 -2.88 20.06
N ALA A 97 -5.43 -3.77 19.57
CA ALA A 97 -5.94 -4.92 20.32
C ALA A 97 -5.00 -6.14 20.29
N THR A 98 -3.98 -6.11 19.44
CA THR A 98 -2.91 -7.11 19.31
C THR A 98 -1.69 -6.63 20.08
#